data_AF-A0A6B8RPK8-F1
#
_entry.id   AF-A0A6B8RPK8-F1
#
_cell.length_a   1.000
_cell.length_b   1.000
_cell.length_c   1.000
_cell.angle_alpha   90.00
_cell.angle_beta   90.00
_cell.angle_gamma   90.00
#
_symmetry.space_group_name_H-M   'P 1'
#
loop_
_entity.id
_entity.type
_entity.pdbx_description
1 polymer ?
#
loop_
_entity_poly.entity_id
_entity_poly.type
_entity_poly.pdbx_seq_one_letter_code
_entity_poly.pdbx_strand_id
1 'polypeptide(L)' 'MTAASKKIFGTGHASMVFYNEQWLLFYHRLVNPKLSKLREICCSPIQFNDGKPIVNVDAE' A
#
# COMPACT_ATOMS: atom_id res chain seq x y z
N MET A 1 7.82 -1.59 -1.83
CA MET A 1 7.01 -0.82 -2.81
C MET A 1 5.68 -1.52 -2.99
N THR A 2 4.61 -0.80 -3.33
CA THR A 2 3.32 -1.42 -3.68
C THR A 2 3.44 -2.11 -5.04
N ALA A 3 2.85 -3.30 -5.18
CA ALA A 3 2.72 -3.97 -6.47
C ALA A 3 1.82 -3.15 -7.42
N ALA A 4 2.04 -3.31 -8.72
CA ALA A 4 1.20 -2.66 -9.73
C ALA A 4 -0.24 -3.21 -9.65
N SER A 5 -1.23 -2.32 -9.67
CA SER A 5 -2.65 -2.66 -9.65
C SER A 5 -3.39 -1.99 -10.81
N LYS A 6 -4.48 -2.63 -11.26
CA LYS A 6 -5.43 -2.07 -12.24
C LYS A 6 -6.61 -1.35 -11.57
N LYS A 7 -6.77 -1.49 -10.25
CA LYS A 7 -7.89 -0.95 -9.47
C LYS A 7 -7.46 0.13 -8.50
N ILE A 8 -6.27 -0.01 -7.94
CA ILE A 8 -5.72 0.91 -6.95
C ILE A 8 -4.73 1.87 -7.61
N PHE A 9 -4.96 3.17 -7.40
CA PHE A 9 -4.20 4.23 -8.05
C PHE A 9 -3.74 5.29 -7.06
N GLY A 10 -2.66 5.98 -7.41
CA GLY A 10 -2.13 7.10 -6.64
C GLY A 10 -1.60 6.68 -5.27
N THR A 11 -0.97 5.50 -5.19
CA THR A 11 -0.30 5.05 -3.96
C THR A 11 1.01 5.79 -3.74
N GLY A 12 1.31 6.15 -2.49
CA GLY A 12 2.59 6.81 -2.19
C GLY A 12 2.66 7.46 -0.82
N HIS A 13 3.75 8.23 -0.62
CA HIS A 13 4.12 8.87 0.66
C HIS A 13 4.06 7.87 1.82
N ALA A 14 4.70 6.73 1.60
CA ALA A 14 4.59 5.61 2.51
C ALA A 14 5.54 5.74 3.70
N SER A 15 5.12 5.22 4.84
CA SER A 15 5.95 4.96 6.01
C SER A 15 5.89 3.47 6.35
N MET A 16 6.96 2.95 6.94
CA MET A 16 7.09 1.55 7.31
C MET A 16 7.35 1.42 8.79
N VAL A 17 6.73 0.44 9.43
CA VAL A 17 6.91 0.13 10.86
C VAL A 17 6.94 -1.37 11.07
N PHE A 18 7.72 -1.81 12.04
CA PHE A 18 7.67 -3.18 12.56
C PHE A 18 6.86 -3.19 13.85
N TYR A 19 5.76 -3.94 13.87
CA TYR A 19 4.84 -4.01 15.00
C TYR A 19 4.24 -5.40 15.09
N ASN A 20 4.12 -5.97 16.29
CA ASN A 20 3.56 -7.30 16.52
C ASN A 20 4.13 -8.37 15.56
N GLU A 21 5.47 -8.43 15.48
CA GLU A 21 6.22 -9.39 14.66
C GLU A 21 5.98 -9.31 13.13
N GLN A 22 5.37 -8.23 12.65
CA GLN A 22 5.10 -8.00 11.22
C GLN A 22 5.59 -6.63 10.77
N TRP A 23 6.08 -6.58 9.54
CA TRP A 23 6.33 -5.32 8.83
C TRP A 23 5.04 -4.82 8.20
N LEU A 24 4.71 -3.56 8.46
CA LEU A 24 3.52 -2.89 7.94
C LEU A 24 3.94 -1.69 7.08
N LEU A 25 3.23 -1.49 5.98
CA LEU A 25 3.32 -0.31 5.14
C LEU A 25 2.06 0.54 5.32
N PHE A 26 2.24 1.76 5.80
CA PHE A 26 1.21 2.80 5.77
C PHE A 26 1.42 3.67 4.54
N TYR A 27 0.35 3.98 3.84
CA TYR A 27 0.37 4.79 2.61
C TYR A 27 -1.00 5.41 2.39
N HIS A 28 -1.13 6.27 1.37
CA HIS A 28 -2.45 6.69 0.90
C HIS A 28 -2.75 6.13 -0.48
N ARG A 29 -4.03 6.07 -0.86
CA ARG A 29 -4.49 5.82 -2.24
C ARG A 29 -5.61 6.78 -2.62
N LEU A 30 -5.89 6.93 -3.92
CA LEU A 30 -7.06 7.68 -4.40
C LEU A 30 -8.34 6.85 -4.19
N VAL A 31 -9.36 7.45 -3.57
CA VAL A 31 -10.65 6.78 -3.31
C VAL A 31 -11.44 6.59 -4.61
N ASN A 32 -11.50 7.62 -5.47
CA ASN A 32 -12.10 7.54 -6.79
C ASN A 32 -11.27 8.34 -7.80
N PRO A 33 -10.32 7.71 -8.51
CA PRO A 33 -9.37 8.41 -9.37
C PRO A 33 -10.01 9.08 -10.59
N LYS A 34 -11.25 8.71 -10.97
CA LYS A 34 -11.96 9.33 -12.09
C LYS A 34 -12.70 10.61 -11.70
N LEU A 35 -13.13 10.72 -10.44
CA LEU A 35 -14.04 11.78 -10.00
C LEU A 35 -13.44 12.71 -8.95
N SER A 36 -12.39 12.30 -8.23
CA SER A 36 -11.87 13.05 -7.10
C SER A 36 -10.37 12.83 -6.86
N LYS A 37 -9.74 13.80 -6.20
CA LYS A 37 -8.38 13.69 -5.66
C LYS A 37 -8.36 13.31 -4.18
N LEU A 38 -9.52 13.00 -3.59
CA LEU A 38 -9.63 12.53 -2.21
C LEU A 38 -8.78 11.28 -2.01
N ARG A 39 -8.07 11.26 -0.89
CA ARG A 39 -7.19 10.17 -0.49
C ARG A 39 -7.66 9.56 0.80
N GLU A 40 -7.49 8.26 0.93
CA GLU A 40 -7.68 7.54 2.19
C GLU A 40 -6.33 6.98 2.68
N ILE A 41 -6.26 6.74 3.99
CA ILE A 41 -5.10 6.10 4.61
C ILE A 41 -5.29 4.59 4.54
N CYS A 42 -4.25 3.90 4.12
CA CYS A 42 -4.21 2.44 4.00
C CYS A 42 -3.09 1.88 4.88
N CYS A 43 -3.28 0.65 5.32
CA CYS A 43 -2.27 -0.15 5.99
C CYS A 43 -2.28 -1.56 5.37
N SER A 44 -1.12 -2.07 5.00
CA SER A 44 -1.00 -3.41 4.43
C SER A 44 0.28 -4.08 4.93
N PRO A 45 0.27 -5.41 5.15
CA PRO A 45 1.46 -6.15 5.52
C PRO A 45 2.49 -6.14 4.38
N ILE A 46 3.76 -6.13 4.75
CA ILE A 46 4.89 -6.26 3.82
C ILE A 46 5.31 -7.72 3.79
N GLN A 47 5.29 -8.31 2.61
CA GLN A 47 5.87 -9.61 2.35
C GLN A 47 7.28 -9.42 1.78
N PHE A 48 8.20 -10.32 2.12
CA PHE A 48 9.55 -10.31 1.57
C PHE A 48 9.71 -11.49 0.63
N ASN A 49 9.90 -11.21 -0.66
CA ASN A 49 10.22 -12.20 -1.68
C ASN A 49 11.65 -11.95 -2.16
N ASP A 50 12.54 -12.93 -2.00
CA ASP A 50 13.98 -12.80 -2.28
C ASP A 50 14.61 -11.54 -1.64
N GLY A 51 14.24 -11.25 -0.39
CA GLY A 51 14.70 -10.07 0.36
C GLY A 51 14.10 -8.73 -0.11
N LYS A 52 13.21 -8.72 -1.10
CA LYS A 52 12.56 -7.51 -1.61
C LYS A 52 11.18 -7.31 -0.98
N PRO A 53 10.86 -6.12 -0.45
CA PRO A 53 9.56 -5.84 0.14
C PRO A 53 8.48 -5.64 -0.94
N ILE A 54 7.50 -6.54 -0.93
CA ILE A 54 6.31 -6.53 -1.78
C ILE A 54 5.07 -6.26 -0.92
N VAL A 55 4.26 -5.31 -1.36
CA VAL A 55 2.95 -5.03 -0.77
C VAL A 55 1.89 -5.23 -1.84
N ASN A 56 1.04 -6.25 -1.67
CA ASN A 56 -0.10 -6.47 -2.55
C ASN A 56 -1.27 -5.59 -2.11
N VAL A 57 -1.56 -4.55 -2.88
CA VAL A 57 -2.63 -3.58 -2.58
C VAL A 57 -4.02 -4.04 -3.03
N ASP A 58 -4.09 -5.18 -3.75
CA ASP A 58 -5.34 -5.79 -4.21
C ASP A 58 -5.82 -6.93 -3.30
N ALA A 59 -5.02 -7.33 -2.31
CA ALA A 59 -5.41 -8.34 -1.32
C ALA A 59 -6.21 -7.64 -0.20
N GLU A 60 -7.54 -7.67 -0.31
CA GLU A 60 -8.48 -7.39 0.79
C GLU A 60 -8.95 -8.69 1.43
#